data_AF-A0A383BQV1-F1
#
_entry.id   AF-A0A383BQV1-F1
#
_cell.length_a   1.000
_cell.length_b   1.000
_cell.length_c   1.000
_cell.angle_alpha   90.00
_cell.angle_beta   90.00
_cell.angle_gamma   90.00
#
_symmetry.space_group_name_H-M   'P 1'
#
loop_
_entity.id
_entity.type
_entity.pdbx_description
1 polymer ?
#
loop_
_entity_poly.entity_id
_entity_poly.type
_entity_poly.pdbx_seq_one_letter_code
_entity_poly.pdbx_strand_id
1 'polypeptide(L)'
;MTYLATKTALDRRSFLKGSGVAVALPLLHAMTPAFTRAATASSSPKRFVAMNASLGFHAPYLFPEKAGPIEATTPYLKELKEHLKDLTLFSGLSHPSQNGNNGHASEMTWL
;
A
#
# COMPACT_ATOMS: atom_id res chain seq x y z
N MET A 1 -30.32 19.29 -31.01
CA MET A 1 -29.25 19.32 -29.98
C MET A 1 -27.93 19.47 -30.73
N THR A 2 -27.40 20.69 -30.77
CA THR A 2 -26.31 21.05 -31.70
C THR A 2 -24.97 20.91 -30.97
N TYR A 3 -24.08 20.05 -31.49
CA TYR A 3 -22.72 19.90 -30.97
C TYR A 3 -21.78 20.88 -31.68
N LEU A 4 -21.07 21.72 -30.93
CA LEU A 4 -19.98 22.55 -31.42
C LEU A 4 -18.66 21.76 -31.34
N ALA A 5 -18.10 21.40 -32.49
CA ALA A 5 -16.74 20.86 -32.59
C ALA A 5 -15.77 21.99 -32.97
N THR A 6 -14.92 22.43 -32.06
CA THR A 6 -13.84 23.36 -32.39
C THR A 6 -12.74 22.59 -33.13
N LYS A 7 -12.52 22.91 -34.41
CA LYS A 7 -11.41 22.40 -35.24
C LYS A 7 -10.04 22.98 -34.82
N THR A 8 -9.73 22.98 -33.53
CA THR A 8 -8.40 23.38 -33.05
C THR A 8 -7.46 22.20 -33.18
N ALA A 9 -6.65 22.19 -34.25
CA ALA A 9 -5.53 21.27 -34.38
C ALA A 9 -4.44 21.68 -33.38
N LEU A 10 -4.03 20.76 -32.52
CA LEU A 10 -2.89 20.98 -31.62
C LEU A 10 -1.62 21.15 -32.45
N ASP A 11 -0.86 22.21 -32.19
CA ASP A 11 0.43 22.43 -32.86
C ASP A 11 1.39 21.26 -32.57
N ARG A 12 1.99 20.72 -33.64
CA ARG A 12 2.91 19.57 -33.58
C ARG A 12 4.08 19.83 -32.62
N ARG A 13 4.56 21.07 -32.53
CA ARG A 13 5.63 21.44 -31.60
C ARG A 13 5.17 21.42 -30.15
N SER A 14 3.94 21.85 -29.87
CA SER A 14 3.34 21.74 -28.53
C SER A 14 3.14 20.28 -28.11
N PHE A 15 2.70 19.41 -29.04
CA PHE A 15 2.61 17.97 -28.79
C PHE A 15 3.96 17.34 -28.46
N LEU A 16 5.01 17.62 -29.25
CA LEU A 16 6.36 17.05 -29.02
C LEU A 16 7.04 17.60 -27.76
N LYS A 17 6.76 18.84 -27.35
CA LYS A 17 7.23 19.39 -26.07
C LYS A 17 6.53 18.75 -24.87
N GLY A 18 5.23 18.44 -25.00
CA GLY A 18 4.44 17.81 -23.94
C GLY A 18 4.61 16.30 -23.83
N SER A 19 4.98 15.62 -24.92
CA SER A 19 5.07 14.15 -24.96
C SER A 19 6.13 13.58 -24.02
N GLY A 20 7.24 14.29 -23.78
CA GLY A 20 8.25 13.85 -22.80
C GLY A 20 7.73 13.84 -21.36
N VAL A 21 6.87 14.82 -21.01
CA VAL A 21 6.21 14.89 -19.70
C VAL A 21 5.13 13.81 -19.58
N ALA A 22 4.39 13.54 -20.67
CA ALA A 22 3.35 12.53 -20.71
C ALA A 22 3.87 11.08 -20.57
N VAL A 23 5.10 10.79 -21.00
CA VAL A 23 5.72 9.46 -20.82
C VAL A 23 6.26 9.27 -19.40
N ALA A 24 6.67 10.37 -18.73
CA ALA A 24 7.19 10.32 -17.37
C ALA A 24 6.09 10.36 -16.29
N LEU A 25 4.90 10.91 -16.61
CA LEU A 25 3.78 10.94 -15.67
C LEU A 25 2.85 9.73 -15.84
N PRO A 26 2.54 9.00 -14.75
CA PRO A 26 1.38 8.13 -14.71
C PRO A 26 0.13 8.92 -15.10
N LEU A 27 -0.77 8.31 -15.88
CA LEU A 27 -2.06 8.91 -16.23
C LEU A 27 -2.82 9.28 -14.94
N LEU A 28 -3.02 10.59 -14.73
CA LEU A 28 -3.80 11.09 -13.60
C LEU A 28 -5.28 10.85 -13.83
N HIS A 29 -6.04 10.56 -12.77
CA HIS A 29 -7.48 10.34 -12.84
C HIS A 29 -8.23 11.54 -13.48
N ALA A 30 -7.72 12.76 -13.29
CA ALA A 30 -8.24 13.99 -13.92
C ALA A 30 -8.13 14.02 -15.46
N MET A 31 -7.33 13.14 -16.06
CA MET A 31 -7.17 12.98 -17.51
C MET A 31 -8.16 11.97 -18.10
N THR A 32 -9.05 11.39 -17.29
CA THR A 32 -10.14 10.55 -17.77
C THR A 32 -11.32 11.45 -18.20
N PRO A 33 -11.92 11.23 -19.39
CA PRO A 33 -13.03 12.08 -19.85
C PRO A 33 -14.21 11.98 -18.90
N ALA A 34 -14.74 13.13 -18.47
CA ALA A 34 -15.83 13.23 -17.49
C ALA A 34 -17.11 12.47 -17.89
N PHE A 35 -17.29 12.17 -19.18
CA PHE A 35 -18.51 11.56 -19.72
C PHE A 35 -18.28 10.30 -20.57
N THR A 36 -17.07 9.71 -20.57
CA THR A 36 -16.91 8.38 -21.20
C THR A 36 -17.38 7.30 -20.24
N ARG A 37 -18.26 6.41 -20.70
CA ARG A 37 -18.55 5.13 -20.04
C ARG A 37 -17.24 4.37 -19.92
N ALA A 38 -16.61 4.46 -18.75
CA ALA A 38 -15.41 3.71 -18.44
C ALA A 38 -15.65 2.26 -18.85
N ALA A 39 -14.73 1.70 -19.63
CA ALA A 39 -14.71 0.26 -19.88
C ALA A 39 -14.90 -0.43 -18.52
N THR A 40 -15.89 -1.32 -18.46
CA THR A 40 -16.30 -2.06 -17.28
C THR A 40 -15.15 -2.93 -16.79
N ALA A 41 -14.25 -2.33 -16.02
CA ALA A 41 -13.21 -2.99 -15.25
C ALA A 41 -12.62 -1.97 -14.26
N SER A 42 -13.43 -1.44 -13.36
CA SER A 42 -12.90 -0.85 -12.13
C SER A 42 -13.35 -1.74 -11.00
N SER A 43 -12.52 -2.72 -10.65
CA SER A 43 -12.60 -3.33 -9.33
C SER A 43 -12.70 -2.21 -8.32
N SER A 44 -13.66 -2.27 -7.40
CA SER A 44 -13.81 -1.27 -6.34
C SER A 44 -12.45 -0.87 -5.76
N PRO A 45 -12.16 0.43 -5.53
CA PRO A 45 -10.88 0.85 -4.96
C PRO A 45 -10.57 0.05 -3.70
N LYS A 46 -9.35 -0.51 -3.61
CA LYS A 46 -8.94 -1.25 -2.41
C LYS A 46 -8.91 -0.29 -1.23
N ARG A 47 -9.67 -0.61 -0.18
CA ARG A 47 -9.65 0.14 1.08
C ARG A 47 -8.49 -0.38 1.93
N PHE A 48 -7.70 0.53 2.49
CA PHE A 48 -6.55 0.21 3.32
C PHE A 48 -6.76 0.74 4.74
N VAL A 49 -6.43 -0.09 5.73
CA VAL A 49 -6.46 0.27 7.15
C VAL A 49 -5.10 -0.09 7.73
N ALA A 50 -4.46 0.87 8.39
CA ALA A 50 -3.25 0.65 9.18
C ALA A 50 -3.62 0.73 10.67
N MET A 51 -3.21 -0.27 11.44
CA MET A 51 -3.39 -0.32 12.89
C MET A 51 -2.04 -0.45 13.56
N ASN A 52 -1.81 0.30 14.63
CA ASN A 52 -0.65 0.19 15.48
C ASN A 52 -1.07 -0.43 16.83
N ALA A 53 -0.30 -1.39 17.32
CA ALA A 53 -0.41 -1.88 18.68
C ALA A 53 0.73 -1.26 19.51
N SER A 54 0.44 -0.18 20.25
CA SER A 54 1.47 0.68 20.86
C SER A 54 2.44 -0.04 21.82
N LEU A 55 1.98 -1.10 22.50
CA LEU A 55 2.83 -1.91 23.38
C LEU A 55 3.41 -3.16 22.70
N GLY A 56 3.11 -3.34 21.41
CA GLY A 56 3.48 -4.52 20.63
C GLY A 56 2.82 -5.81 21.10
N PHE A 57 3.38 -6.91 20.63
CA PHE A 57 2.98 -8.28 21.02
C PHE A 57 4.17 -8.98 21.66
N HIS A 58 3.89 -9.99 22.50
CA HIS A 58 4.95 -10.87 22.98
C HIS A 58 5.47 -11.72 21.81
N ALA A 59 6.65 -11.35 21.28
CA ALA A 59 7.20 -11.91 20.04
C ALA A 59 7.26 -13.46 20.00
N PRO A 60 7.68 -14.16 21.07
CA PRO A 60 7.68 -15.63 21.10
C PRO A 60 6.30 -16.28 20.88
N TYR A 61 5.21 -15.54 21.13
CA TYR A 61 3.84 -16.03 20.94
C TYR A 61 3.24 -15.61 19.60
N LEU A 62 3.93 -14.75 18.84
CA LEU A 62 3.51 -14.30 17.52
C LEU A 62 4.27 -15.01 16.40
N PHE A 63 5.61 -15.00 16.44
CA PHE A 63 6.45 -15.41 15.32
C PHE A 63 6.80 -16.91 15.36
N PRO A 64 6.59 -17.65 14.26
CA PRO A 64 7.14 -18.99 14.08
C PRO A 64 8.67 -18.99 14.05
N GLU A 65 9.30 -20.11 14.42
CA GLU A 65 10.77 -20.25 14.42
C GLU A 65 11.40 -20.26 13.02
N LYS A 66 10.65 -20.72 12.01
CA LYS A 66 11.12 -20.85 10.63
C LYS A 66 10.29 -19.99 9.69
N ALA A 67 10.96 -19.40 8.71
CA ALA A 67 10.29 -18.72 7.61
C ALA A 67 9.60 -19.73 6.68
N GLY A 68 8.50 -19.32 6.05
CA GLY A 68 7.72 -20.14 5.13
C GLY A 68 6.22 -19.84 5.19
N PRO A 69 5.38 -20.74 4.65
CA PRO A 69 3.93 -20.69 4.85
C PRO A 69 3.60 -20.61 6.34
N ILE A 70 2.68 -19.71 6.69
CA ILE A 70 2.32 -19.48 8.09
C ILE A 70 1.44 -20.64 8.56
N GLU A 71 1.90 -21.30 9.62
CA GLU A 71 1.18 -22.38 10.30
C GLU A 71 0.73 -21.92 11.69
N ALA A 72 -0.33 -22.53 12.23
CA ALA A 72 -0.89 -22.23 13.55
C ALA A 72 -0.03 -22.80 14.71
N THR A 73 1.27 -22.53 14.69
CA THR A 73 2.25 -23.08 15.65
C THR A 73 2.29 -22.28 16.95
N THR A 74 2.11 -20.96 16.89
CA THR A 74 2.16 -20.06 18.05
C THR A 74 0.76 -19.78 18.61
N PRO A 75 0.64 -19.40 19.90
CA PRO A 75 -0.66 -19.10 20.52
C PRO A 75 -1.49 -18.08 19.74
N TYR A 76 -0.89 -17.00 19.24
CA TYR A 76 -1.65 -15.97 18.51
C TYR A 76 -2.07 -16.42 17.11
N LEU A 77 -1.26 -17.24 16.44
CA LEU A 77 -1.61 -17.77 15.12
C LEU A 77 -2.69 -18.85 15.18
N LYS A 78 -2.85 -19.54 16.32
CA LYS A 78 -3.96 -20.48 16.54
C LYS A 78 -5.32 -19.79 16.52
N GLU A 79 -5.41 -18.60 17.10
CA GLU A 79 -6.63 -17.77 17.07
C GLU A 79 -6.94 -17.27 15.64
N LEU A 80 -5.91 -17.15 14.78
CA LEU A 80 -6.02 -16.69 13.39
C LEU A 80 -6.00 -17.81 12.35
N LYS A 81 -6.22 -19.07 12.75
CA LYS A 81 -6.08 -20.27 11.90
C LYS A 81 -6.84 -20.18 10.56
N GLU A 82 -7.98 -19.50 10.54
CA GLU A 82 -8.85 -19.36 9.36
C GLU A 82 -8.31 -18.35 8.33
N HIS A 83 -7.41 -17.46 8.76
CA HIS A 83 -6.92 -16.32 7.96
C HIS A 83 -5.43 -16.44 7.58
N LEU A 84 -4.76 -17.53 7.93
CA LEU A 84 -3.30 -17.67 7.71
C LEU A 84 -2.88 -17.57 6.23
N LYS A 85 -3.78 -17.92 5.29
CA LYS A 85 -3.53 -17.80 3.85
C LYS A 85 -3.52 -16.35 3.36
N ASP A 86 -4.18 -15.45 4.08
CA ASP A 86 -4.32 -14.03 3.74
C ASP A 86 -3.40 -13.15 4.60
N LEU A 87 -2.53 -13.76 5.41
CA LEU A 87 -1.65 -13.08 6.35
C LEU A 87 -0.20 -13.15 5.87
N THR A 88 0.54 -12.05 6.04
CA THR A 88 1.99 -12.02 5.88
C THR A 88 2.60 -11.43 7.14
N LEU A 89 3.58 -12.12 7.70
CA LEU A 89 4.21 -11.77 8.95
C LEU A 89 5.68 -11.42 8.72
N PHE A 90 6.06 -10.18 9.03
CA PHE A 90 7.45 -9.70 8.93
C PHE A 90 8.08 -9.66 10.33
N SER A 91 9.23 -10.31 10.49
CA SER A 91 10.00 -10.36 11.73
C SER A 91 11.39 -9.73 11.53
N GLY A 92 12.12 -9.49 12.62
CA GLY A 92 13.48 -8.93 12.56
C GLY A 92 13.54 -7.43 12.23
N LEU A 93 12.42 -6.72 12.34
CA LEU A 93 12.33 -5.27 12.13
C LEU A 93 12.63 -4.45 13.40
N SER A 94 13.19 -5.08 14.44
CA SER A 94 13.56 -4.44 15.69
C SER A 94 15.07 -4.33 15.84
N HIS A 95 15.52 -3.32 16.60
CA HIS A 95 16.90 -3.20 17.06
C HIS A 95 16.97 -3.70 18.51
N PRO A 96 17.44 -4.95 18.78
CA PRO A 96 17.35 -5.54 20.12
C PRO A 96 18.15 -4.79 21.18
N SER A 97 19.16 -4.03 20.76
CA SER A 97 20.00 -3.20 21.62
C SER A 97 19.37 -1.83 21.94
N GLN A 98 18.23 -1.48 21.35
CA GLN A 98 17.65 -0.15 21.43
C GLN A 98 16.37 -0.15 22.27
N ASN A 99 16.56 -0.06 23.59
CA ASN A 99 15.50 -0.13 24.60
C ASN A 99 15.38 1.18 25.42
N GLY A 100 16.01 2.27 24.99
CA GLY A 100 16.05 3.53 25.73
C GLY A 100 16.49 3.35 27.19
N ASN A 101 15.89 4.11 28.12
CA ASN A 101 16.06 3.91 29.56
C ASN A 101 15.21 2.73 30.10
N ASN A 102 14.10 2.40 29.43
CA ASN A 102 13.26 1.23 29.70
C ASN A 102 12.44 0.88 28.45
N GLY A 103 11.85 -0.32 28.43
CA GLY A 103 11.09 -0.80 27.27
C GLY A 103 9.93 0.11 26.82
N HIS A 104 9.35 0.90 27.73
CA HIS A 104 8.29 1.88 27.41
C HIS A 104 8.82 3.14 26.73
N ALA A 105 10.10 3.47 26.89
CA ALA A 105 10.73 4.64 26.28
C ALA A 105 11.31 4.35 24.87
N SER A 106 11.21 3.12 24.37
CA SER A 106 11.78 2.71 23.08
C SER A 106 11.18 3.47 21.89
N GLU A 107 9.96 4.01 22.02
CA GLU A 107 9.34 4.87 21.00
C GLU A 107 10.04 6.23 20.84
N MET A 108 10.79 6.69 21.86
CA MET A 108 11.50 7.96 21.83
C MET A 108 12.93 7.84 21.26
N THR A 109 13.39 6.63 20.94
CA THR A 109 14.69 6.42 20.29
C THR A 109 14.52 6.32 18.78
N TRP A 110 15.15 7.25 18.04
CA TRP A 110 15.31 7.19 16.59
C TRP A 110 16.78 6.92 16.26
N LEU A 111 17.02 5.75 15.63
CA LEU A 111 18.34 5.19 15.26
C LEU A 111 19.37 5.17 16.39
#